data_AF-A0A958WQ23-F1
#
_entry.id   AF-A0A958WQ23-F1
#
_cell.length_a   1.000
_cell.length_b   1.000
_cell.length_c   1.000
_cell.angle_alpha   90.00
_cell.angle_beta   90.00
_cell.angle_gamma   90.00
#
_symmetry.space_group_name_H-M   'P 1'
#
loop_
_entity.id
_entity.type
_entity.pdbx_description
1 polymer ?
#
loop_
_entity_poly.entity_id
_entity_poly.type
_entity_poly.pdbx_seq_one_letter_code
_entity_poly.pdbx_strand_id
1 'polypeptide(L)'
;MDNFFAAFSHEDSIAFLLSVLISFLIGFIAAWIGWGSRAKRFRKEAEKWKKSYDALVLEHNALREQFDLKEADLVRAQREAEEAVAYSRSFEKDRAKWRGDLDAALEENVKIQATIGSYQATIDDLNNQILGLKARNAQLTHEAGREGEAIDQVSQMQSSFNATVQRLKGLEENVDSLYSKSGTVSNAVNNHQLRLAALEAKLADIAAENERLRAEIVELKDSDNGLELAAAPVSIKPSGDKPVVTAVAGGGGAAQAAFTAVLGSKIPLATAAEKDDLTMIKGIGGFIEKKLNGLGIYTFEQISKLDHETIESLTNAIEFFPGRIERDDWVGQAARLHDIKLHNPEAVQTAAVFPKNPTDLKIVEGIGPKIEKLLKEAGINNLGELGETSETRLREILAKAGERYRIHDPSSWPAQAALAAKGEWEKLKEYQDFLVGGRDVSQ
;
A
#
# COMPACT_ATOMS: atom_id res chain seq x y z
N MET A 1 -141.52 43.27 -43.92
CA MET A 1 -141.82 43.53 -42.48
C MET A 1 -142.29 44.97 -42.41
N ASP A 2 -143.59 45.17 -42.54
CA ASP A 2 -144.09 46.42 -43.12
C ASP A 2 -144.96 47.13 -42.09
N ASN A 3 -144.77 48.45 -41.97
CA ASN A 3 -145.57 49.35 -41.14
C ASN A 3 -145.66 49.07 -39.61
N PHE A 4 -144.76 48.28 -39.03
CA PHE A 4 -144.63 48.18 -37.56
C PHE A 4 -144.39 49.55 -36.89
N PHE A 5 -143.69 50.46 -37.59
CA PHE A 5 -143.43 51.84 -37.13
C PHE A 5 -144.55 52.84 -37.49
N ALA A 6 -145.59 52.45 -38.23
CA ALA A 6 -146.63 53.37 -38.70
C ALA A 6 -147.80 53.57 -37.71
N ALA A 7 -147.83 52.78 -36.62
CA ALA A 7 -148.88 52.83 -35.59
C ALA A 7 -148.42 53.52 -34.28
N PHE A 8 -147.17 54.01 -34.23
CA PHE A 8 -146.58 54.68 -33.08
C PHE A 8 -146.65 56.20 -33.22
N SER A 9 -146.80 56.92 -32.10
CA SER A 9 -146.65 58.38 -32.12
C SER A 9 -145.18 58.76 -32.35
N HIS A 10 -144.96 60.03 -32.68
CA HIS A 10 -143.61 60.59 -32.82
C HIS A 10 -142.79 60.44 -31.52
N GLU A 11 -143.44 60.48 -30.36
CA GLU A 11 -142.80 60.29 -29.05
C GLU A 11 -142.43 58.82 -28.79
N ASP A 12 -143.34 57.88 -29.11
CA ASP A 12 -143.09 56.44 -28.94
C ASP A 12 -141.96 55.94 -29.84
N SER A 13 -141.88 56.44 -31.08
CA SER A 13 -140.81 56.07 -32.02
C SER A 13 -139.44 56.53 -31.53
N ILE A 14 -139.36 57.74 -30.95
CA ILE A 14 -138.16 58.25 -30.30
C ILE A 14 -137.82 57.41 -29.05
N ALA A 15 -138.81 57.08 -28.21
CA ALA A 15 -138.61 56.24 -27.04
C ALA A 15 -138.08 54.83 -27.40
N PHE A 16 -138.60 54.22 -28.47
CA PHE A 16 -138.11 52.93 -28.97
C PHE A 16 -136.67 53.04 -29.45
N LEU A 17 -136.34 54.01 -30.31
CA LEU A 17 -134.98 54.22 -30.81
C LEU A 17 -133.98 54.52 -29.67
N LEU A 18 -134.38 55.31 -28.67
CA LEU A 18 -133.59 55.54 -27.46
C LEU A 18 -133.37 54.25 -26.67
N SER A 19 -134.39 53.40 -26.50
CA SER A 19 -134.24 52.13 -25.78
C SER A 19 -133.30 51.14 -26.49
N VAL A 20 -133.31 51.11 -27.83
CA VAL A 20 -132.37 50.32 -28.63
C VAL A 20 -130.95 50.90 -28.53
N LEU A 21 -130.80 52.22 -28.63
CA LEU A 21 -129.50 52.90 -28.49
C LEU A 21 -128.89 52.68 -27.09
N ILE A 22 -129.71 52.79 -26.03
CA ILE A 22 -129.30 52.54 -24.64
C ILE A 22 -128.91 51.07 -24.46
N SER A 23 -129.69 50.13 -25.00
CA SER A 23 -129.36 48.69 -24.92
C SER A 23 -128.05 48.36 -25.65
N PHE A 24 -127.82 48.96 -26.82
CA PHE A 24 -126.57 48.84 -27.56
C PHE A 24 -125.40 49.46 -26.80
N LEU A 25 -125.56 50.66 -26.20
CA LEU A 25 -124.54 51.30 -25.38
C LEU A 25 -124.20 50.47 -24.14
N ILE A 26 -125.18 49.91 -23.45
CA ILE A 26 -124.96 49.01 -22.30
C ILE A 26 -124.19 47.76 -22.73
N GLY A 27 -124.57 47.14 -23.85
CA GLY A 27 -123.86 45.99 -24.43
C GLY A 27 -122.41 46.33 -24.83
N PHE A 28 -122.20 47.48 -25.47
CA PHE A 28 -120.88 47.98 -25.85
C PHE A 28 -120.00 48.28 -24.64
N ILE A 29 -120.53 48.95 -23.61
CA ILE A 29 -119.83 49.25 -22.35
C ILE A 29 -119.49 47.95 -21.61
N ALA A 30 -120.40 46.97 -21.54
CA ALA A 30 -120.14 45.67 -20.94
C ALA A 30 -119.05 44.89 -21.70
N ALA A 31 -119.09 44.90 -23.05
CA ALA A 31 -118.05 44.30 -23.88
C ALA A 31 -116.69 44.99 -23.71
N TRP A 32 -116.67 46.32 -23.62
CA TRP A 32 -115.46 47.14 -23.40
C TRP A 32 -114.83 46.87 -22.03
N ILE A 33 -115.63 46.82 -20.97
CA ILE A 33 -115.17 46.47 -19.61
C ILE A 33 -114.67 45.02 -19.56
N GLY A 34 -115.38 44.09 -20.21
CA GLY A 34 -114.96 42.69 -20.31
C GLY A 34 -113.65 42.51 -21.08
N TRP A 35 -113.49 43.19 -22.21
CA TRP A 35 -112.28 43.13 -23.02
C TRP A 35 -111.10 43.82 -22.34
N GLY A 36 -111.29 44.99 -21.73
CA GLY A 36 -110.28 45.65 -20.91
C GLY A 36 -109.82 44.79 -19.72
N SER A 37 -110.72 43.99 -19.14
CA SER A 37 -110.41 43.03 -18.08
C SER A 37 -109.62 41.82 -18.60
N ARG A 38 -109.97 41.27 -19.77
CA ARG A 38 -109.17 40.21 -20.44
C ARG A 38 -107.79 40.71 -20.86
N ALA A 39 -107.70 41.90 -21.45
CA ALA A 39 -106.44 42.52 -21.85
C ALA A 39 -105.51 42.76 -20.64
N LYS A 40 -106.05 43.14 -19.48
CA LYS A 40 -105.27 43.21 -18.22
C LYS A 40 -104.76 41.85 -17.74
N ARG A 41 -105.50 40.75 -17.96
CA ARG A 41 -105.04 39.38 -17.65
C ARG A 41 -103.92 38.95 -18.62
N PHE A 42 -104.15 39.06 -19.93
CA PHE A 42 -103.16 38.71 -20.94
C PHE A 42 -101.86 39.53 -20.83
N ARG A 43 -101.92 40.81 -20.44
CA ARG A 43 -100.71 41.59 -20.13
C ARG A 43 -99.93 41.03 -18.93
N LYS A 44 -100.61 40.70 -17.82
CA LYS A 44 -99.97 40.07 -16.65
C LYS A 44 -99.42 38.67 -16.96
N GLU A 45 -100.06 37.94 -17.86
CA GLU A 45 -99.57 36.64 -18.34
C GLU A 45 -98.34 36.82 -19.24
N ALA A 46 -98.35 37.78 -20.17
CA ALA A 46 -97.18 38.13 -20.99
C ALA A 46 -96.00 38.65 -20.14
N GLU A 47 -96.25 39.45 -19.10
CA GLU A 47 -95.23 39.88 -18.13
C GLU A 47 -94.65 38.71 -17.34
N LYS A 48 -95.47 37.71 -16.96
CA LYS A 48 -94.99 36.47 -16.33
C LYS A 48 -94.14 35.65 -17.30
N TRP A 49 -94.66 35.36 -18.50
CA TRP A 49 -93.94 34.62 -19.54
C TRP A 49 -92.61 35.28 -19.90
N LYS A 50 -92.58 36.62 -20.03
CA LYS A 50 -91.34 37.37 -20.22
C LYS A 50 -90.37 37.17 -19.04
N LYS A 51 -90.82 37.33 -17.79
CA LYS A 51 -89.94 37.11 -16.62
C LYS A 51 -89.41 35.68 -16.54
N SER A 52 -90.22 34.68 -16.88
CA SER A 52 -89.78 33.28 -16.96
C SER A 52 -88.79 33.05 -18.11
N TYR A 53 -88.98 33.69 -19.26
CA TYR A 53 -88.04 33.65 -20.38
C TYR A 53 -86.71 34.34 -20.02
N ASP A 54 -86.75 35.57 -19.50
CA ASP A 54 -85.57 36.34 -19.10
C ASP A 54 -84.75 35.57 -18.03
N ALA A 55 -85.43 34.89 -17.09
CA ALA A 55 -84.79 34.02 -16.10
C ALA A 55 -84.19 32.74 -16.70
N LEU A 56 -84.90 32.06 -17.61
CA LEU A 56 -84.40 30.85 -18.26
C LEU A 56 -83.20 31.14 -19.20
N VAL A 57 -83.17 32.32 -19.83
CA VAL A 57 -82.01 32.79 -20.61
C VAL A 57 -80.81 33.03 -19.68
N LEU A 58 -81.01 33.61 -18.50
CA LEU A 58 -79.95 33.79 -17.51
C LEU A 58 -79.40 32.45 -17.00
N GLU A 59 -80.28 31.50 -16.69
CA GLU A 59 -79.92 30.14 -16.28
C GLU A 59 -79.16 29.38 -17.37
N HIS A 60 -79.65 29.41 -18.62
CA HIS A 60 -78.98 28.83 -19.79
C HIS A 60 -77.56 29.41 -19.97
N ASN A 61 -77.40 30.73 -19.85
CA ASN A 61 -76.11 31.37 -20.03
C ASN A 61 -75.13 31.01 -18.90
N ALA A 62 -75.59 30.94 -17.65
CA ALA A 62 -74.78 30.48 -16.52
C ALA A 62 -74.40 28.99 -16.61
N LEU A 63 -75.30 28.13 -17.09
CA LEU A 63 -74.98 26.72 -17.39
C LEU A 63 -73.97 26.60 -18.53
N ARG A 64 -74.06 27.46 -19.55
CA ARG A 64 -73.10 27.48 -20.66
C ARG A 64 -71.71 27.93 -20.20
N GLU A 65 -71.61 28.99 -19.41
CA GLU A 65 -70.35 29.43 -18.81
C GLU A 65 -69.71 28.31 -17.96
N GLN A 66 -70.50 27.58 -17.17
CA GLN A 66 -70.03 26.41 -16.43
C GLN A 66 -69.61 25.23 -17.33
N PHE A 67 -70.19 25.09 -18.52
CA PHE A 67 -69.78 24.06 -19.49
C PHE A 67 -68.46 24.45 -20.16
N ASP A 68 -68.38 25.67 -20.69
CA ASP A 68 -67.20 26.21 -21.36
C ASP A 68 -65.97 26.21 -20.40
N LEU A 69 -66.17 26.50 -19.10
CA LEU A 69 -65.14 26.35 -18.05
C LEU A 69 -64.70 24.89 -17.82
N LYS A 70 -65.64 23.94 -17.74
CA LYS A 70 -65.33 22.51 -17.55
C LYS A 70 -64.63 21.91 -18.76
N GLU A 71 -64.96 22.37 -19.97
CA GLU A 71 -64.27 21.98 -21.20
C GLU A 71 -62.81 22.48 -21.19
N ALA A 72 -62.57 23.73 -20.74
CA ALA A 72 -61.22 24.26 -20.58
C ALA A 72 -60.39 23.52 -19.50
N ASP A 73 -60.99 23.16 -18.37
CA ASP A 73 -60.32 22.36 -17.33
C ASP A 73 -60.06 20.91 -17.79
N LEU A 74 -60.97 20.31 -18.57
CA LEU A 74 -60.77 18.98 -19.17
C LEU A 74 -59.60 18.98 -20.17
N VAL A 75 -59.52 19.99 -21.04
CA VAL A 75 -58.39 20.16 -21.97
C VAL A 75 -57.08 20.37 -21.22
N ARG A 76 -57.07 21.10 -20.10
CA ARG A 76 -55.88 21.23 -19.23
C ARG A 76 -55.48 19.88 -18.65
N ALA A 77 -56.41 19.14 -18.04
CA ALA A 77 -56.15 17.85 -17.43
C ALA A 77 -55.68 16.78 -18.45
N GLN A 78 -56.23 16.79 -19.67
CA GLN A 78 -55.73 15.93 -20.75
C GLN A 78 -54.29 16.27 -21.12
N ARG A 79 -53.96 17.57 -21.27
CA ARG A 79 -52.59 18.01 -21.56
C ARG A 79 -51.60 17.63 -20.45
N GLU A 80 -51.98 17.82 -19.19
CA GLU A 80 -51.16 17.41 -18.03
C GLU A 80 -50.91 15.89 -18.03
N ALA A 81 -51.92 15.08 -18.42
CA ALA A 81 -51.76 13.63 -18.59
C ALA A 81 -50.86 13.26 -19.78
N GLU A 82 -50.94 13.96 -20.90
CA GLU A 82 -50.07 13.76 -22.07
C GLU A 82 -48.60 14.11 -21.74
N GLU A 83 -48.36 15.22 -21.04
CA GLU A 83 -47.03 15.63 -20.58
C GLU A 83 -46.46 14.62 -19.55
N ALA A 84 -47.29 14.11 -18.62
CA ALA A 84 -46.90 13.05 -17.69
C ALA A 84 -46.57 11.72 -18.39
N VAL A 85 -47.31 11.33 -19.44
CA VAL A 85 -47.01 10.14 -20.25
C VAL A 85 -45.70 10.32 -21.03
N ALA A 86 -45.41 11.52 -21.54
CA ALA A 86 -44.14 11.81 -22.20
C ALA A 86 -42.94 11.72 -21.22
N TYR A 87 -43.09 12.24 -20.01
CA TYR A 87 -42.10 12.10 -18.93
C TYR A 87 -41.88 10.64 -18.52
N SER A 88 -42.96 9.86 -18.38
CA SER A 88 -42.87 8.43 -18.10
C SER A 88 -42.07 7.68 -19.18
N ARG A 89 -42.32 7.96 -20.47
CA ARG A 89 -41.61 7.32 -21.59
C ARG A 89 -40.12 7.66 -21.62
N SER A 90 -39.72 8.87 -21.24
CA SER A 90 -38.30 9.21 -21.10
C SER A 90 -37.67 8.45 -19.92
N PHE A 91 -38.35 8.39 -18.77
CA PHE A 91 -37.89 7.59 -17.63
C PHE A 91 -37.76 6.08 -17.94
N GLU A 92 -38.66 5.51 -18.73
CA GLU A 92 -38.54 4.10 -19.15
C GLU A 92 -37.38 3.86 -20.11
N LYS A 93 -37.11 4.81 -21.03
CA LYS A 93 -35.94 4.77 -21.92
C LYS A 93 -34.63 4.87 -21.14
N ASP A 94 -34.55 5.77 -20.17
CA ASP A 94 -33.37 5.93 -19.33
C ASP A 94 -33.18 4.70 -18.44
N ARG A 95 -34.24 4.15 -17.83
CA ARG A 95 -34.21 2.87 -17.11
C ARG A 95 -33.71 1.72 -17.99
N ALA A 96 -34.09 1.67 -19.26
CA ALA A 96 -33.59 0.68 -20.20
C ALA A 96 -32.10 0.86 -20.51
N LYS A 97 -31.62 2.11 -20.66
CA LYS A 97 -30.20 2.41 -20.81
C LYS A 97 -29.39 1.99 -19.58
N TRP A 98 -29.79 2.44 -18.37
CA TRP A 98 -29.12 2.09 -17.12
C TRP A 98 -29.06 0.58 -16.88
N ARG A 99 -30.07 -0.17 -17.34
CA ARG A 99 -30.05 -1.63 -17.31
C ARG A 99 -29.02 -2.22 -18.27
N GLY A 100 -28.95 -1.74 -19.51
CA GLY A 100 -27.91 -2.16 -20.47
C GLY A 100 -26.50 -1.83 -20.01
N ASP A 101 -26.30 -0.64 -19.43
CA ASP A 101 -25.02 -0.23 -18.82
C ASP A 101 -24.63 -1.16 -17.65
N LEU A 102 -25.60 -1.58 -16.82
CA LEU A 102 -25.41 -2.52 -15.72
C LEU A 102 -25.10 -3.95 -16.21
N ASP A 103 -25.86 -4.46 -17.18
CA ASP A 103 -25.67 -5.79 -17.75
C ASP A 103 -24.27 -5.91 -18.42
N ALA A 104 -23.79 -4.85 -19.06
CA ALA A 104 -22.43 -4.77 -19.61
C ALA A 104 -21.34 -4.75 -18.51
N ALA A 105 -21.52 -3.98 -17.44
CA ALA A 105 -20.58 -3.94 -16.31
C ALA A 105 -20.50 -5.26 -15.53
N LEU A 106 -21.58 -6.05 -15.53
CA LEU A 106 -21.60 -7.42 -15.01
C LEU A 106 -20.79 -8.37 -15.92
N GLU A 107 -20.93 -8.28 -17.25
CA GLU A 107 -20.12 -9.06 -18.20
C GLU A 107 -18.62 -8.75 -18.08
N GLU A 108 -18.26 -7.47 -17.89
CA GLU A 108 -16.88 -7.05 -17.62
C GLU A 108 -16.35 -7.62 -16.30
N ASN A 109 -17.16 -7.61 -15.23
CA ASN A 109 -16.79 -8.26 -13.96
C ASN A 109 -16.49 -9.75 -14.11
N VAL A 110 -17.29 -10.49 -14.89
CA VAL A 110 -17.07 -11.92 -15.15
C VAL A 110 -15.75 -12.14 -15.91
N LYS A 111 -15.42 -11.27 -16.89
CA LYS A 111 -14.12 -11.32 -17.59
C LYS A 111 -12.95 -11.07 -16.64
N ILE A 112 -13.05 -10.03 -15.80
CA ILE A 112 -12.02 -9.71 -14.80
C ILE A 112 -11.82 -10.88 -13.81
N GLN A 113 -12.90 -11.52 -13.34
CA GLN A 113 -12.79 -12.70 -12.46
C GLN A 113 -12.12 -13.89 -13.16
N ALA A 114 -12.41 -14.13 -14.44
CA ALA A 114 -11.73 -15.17 -15.22
C ALA A 114 -10.23 -14.88 -15.39
N THR A 115 -9.84 -13.62 -15.61
CA THR A 115 -8.43 -13.19 -15.68
C THR A 115 -7.72 -13.30 -14.32
N ILE A 116 -8.39 -12.97 -13.21
CA ILE A 116 -7.85 -13.19 -11.86
C ILE A 116 -7.60 -14.68 -11.62
N GLY A 117 -8.53 -15.55 -12.02
CA GLY A 117 -8.37 -17.00 -11.91
C GLY A 117 -7.19 -17.56 -12.72
N SER A 118 -6.92 -17.03 -13.93
CA SER A 118 -5.74 -17.46 -14.71
C SER A 118 -4.42 -16.95 -14.12
N TYR A 119 -4.39 -15.74 -13.55
CA TYR A 119 -3.23 -15.26 -12.80
C TYR A 119 -2.98 -16.07 -11.52
N GLN A 120 -4.03 -16.46 -10.79
CA GLN A 120 -3.90 -17.35 -9.62
C GLN A 120 -3.29 -18.70 -10.01
N ALA A 121 -3.81 -19.36 -11.05
CA ALA A 121 -3.25 -20.62 -11.55
C ALA A 121 -1.78 -20.48 -12.02
N THR A 122 -1.41 -19.33 -12.59
CA THR A 122 -0.02 -19.02 -12.99
C THR A 122 0.89 -18.84 -11.77
N ILE A 123 0.40 -18.16 -10.72
CA ILE A 123 1.12 -17.98 -9.45
C ILE A 123 1.34 -19.33 -8.76
N ASP A 124 0.34 -20.21 -8.75
CA ASP A 124 0.44 -21.54 -8.14
C ASP A 124 1.43 -22.45 -8.89
N ASP A 125 1.46 -22.42 -10.23
CA ASP A 125 2.49 -23.14 -11.00
C ASP A 125 3.90 -22.59 -10.71
N LEU A 126 4.08 -21.27 -10.73
CA LEU A 126 5.37 -20.63 -10.39
C LEU A 126 5.82 -20.95 -8.95
N ASN A 127 4.90 -21.00 -7.99
CA ASN A 127 5.20 -21.43 -6.62
C ASN A 127 5.70 -22.89 -6.57
N ASN A 128 5.07 -23.79 -7.33
CA ASN A 128 5.51 -25.19 -7.45
C ASN A 128 6.89 -25.29 -8.14
N GLN A 129 7.16 -24.49 -9.17
CA GLN A 129 8.48 -24.40 -9.79
C GLN A 129 9.55 -23.90 -8.80
N ILE A 130 9.25 -22.86 -8.02
CA ILE A 130 10.14 -22.31 -6.98
C ILE A 130 10.45 -23.36 -5.90
N LEU A 131 9.46 -24.14 -5.47
CA LEU A 131 9.67 -25.25 -4.53
C LEU A 131 10.60 -26.33 -5.13
N GLY A 132 10.39 -26.72 -6.39
CA GLY A 132 11.25 -27.67 -7.10
C GLY A 132 12.70 -27.17 -7.28
N LEU A 133 12.88 -25.89 -7.62
CA LEU A 133 14.20 -25.26 -7.72
C LEU A 133 14.89 -25.17 -6.35
N LYS A 134 14.14 -24.83 -5.29
CA LYS A 134 14.66 -24.77 -3.92
C LYS A 134 15.12 -26.15 -3.43
N ALA A 135 14.37 -27.21 -3.74
CA ALA A 135 14.78 -28.59 -3.44
C ALA A 135 16.05 -28.99 -4.21
N ARG A 136 16.15 -28.65 -5.51
CA ARG A 136 17.35 -28.92 -6.32
C ARG A 136 18.57 -28.15 -5.82
N ASN A 137 18.43 -26.88 -5.44
CA ASN A 137 19.53 -26.09 -4.89
C ASN A 137 19.99 -26.63 -3.53
N ALA A 138 19.08 -27.13 -2.68
CA ALA A 138 19.46 -27.80 -1.44
C ALA A 138 20.25 -29.09 -1.69
N GLN A 139 19.86 -29.89 -2.69
CA GLN A 139 20.63 -31.07 -3.12
C GLN A 139 22.03 -30.69 -3.63
N LEU A 140 22.13 -29.73 -4.56
CA LEU A 140 23.40 -29.26 -5.11
C LEU A 140 24.33 -28.68 -4.03
N THR A 141 23.78 -28.00 -3.03
CA THR A 141 24.55 -27.50 -1.87
C THR A 141 25.12 -28.65 -1.03
N HIS A 142 24.36 -29.72 -0.84
CA HIS A 142 24.83 -30.91 -0.13
C HIS A 142 25.87 -31.71 -0.94
N GLU A 143 25.70 -31.80 -2.27
CA GLU A 143 26.67 -32.43 -3.17
C GLU A 143 28.00 -31.65 -3.18
N ALA A 144 27.97 -30.32 -3.33
CA ALA A 144 29.15 -29.46 -3.24
C ALA A 144 29.86 -29.55 -1.87
N GLY A 145 29.11 -29.68 -0.77
CA GLY A 145 29.68 -29.92 0.55
C GLY A 145 30.48 -31.24 0.63
N ARG A 146 29.95 -32.32 0.03
CA ARG A 146 30.61 -33.62 -0.04
C ARG A 146 31.82 -33.63 -0.98
N GLU A 147 31.81 -32.83 -2.06
CA GLU A 147 33.00 -32.60 -2.88
C GLU A 147 34.07 -31.84 -2.11
N GLY A 148 33.70 -30.86 -1.27
CA GLY A 148 34.60 -30.19 -0.34
C GLY A 148 35.27 -31.15 0.65
N GLU A 149 34.48 -32.01 1.31
CA GLU A 149 35.01 -33.07 2.20
C GLU A 149 35.98 -34.02 1.47
N ALA A 150 35.73 -34.35 0.20
CA ALA A 150 36.61 -35.18 -0.61
C ALA A 150 37.91 -34.46 -0.99
N ILE A 151 37.85 -33.17 -1.31
CA ILE A 151 39.03 -32.32 -1.58
C ILE A 151 39.90 -32.21 -0.33
N ASP A 152 39.31 -32.01 0.86
CA ASP A 152 40.05 -31.99 2.13
C ASP A 152 40.71 -33.33 2.44
N GLN A 153 40.04 -34.45 2.17
CA GLN A 153 40.64 -35.79 2.31
C GLN A 153 41.82 -35.99 1.35
N VAL A 154 41.72 -35.54 0.08
CA VAL A 154 42.83 -35.58 -0.89
C VAL A 154 43.98 -34.66 -0.44
N SER A 155 43.69 -33.48 0.09
CA SER A 155 44.69 -32.54 0.63
C SER A 155 45.46 -33.14 1.82
N GLN A 156 44.75 -33.77 2.77
CA GLN A 156 45.35 -34.51 3.88
C GLN A 156 46.18 -35.70 3.39
N MET A 157 45.68 -36.45 2.41
CA MET A 157 46.40 -37.57 1.80
C MET A 157 47.68 -37.10 1.12
N GLN A 158 47.64 -36.03 0.34
CA GLN A 158 48.80 -35.44 -0.35
C GLN A 158 49.83 -34.87 0.65
N SER A 159 49.37 -34.28 1.76
CA SER A 159 50.22 -33.86 2.87
C SER A 159 50.94 -35.05 3.52
N SER A 160 50.23 -36.15 3.81
CA SER A 160 50.83 -37.37 4.37
C SER A 160 51.78 -38.08 3.39
N PHE A 161 51.48 -38.04 2.09
CA PHE A 161 52.37 -38.50 1.02
C PHE A 161 53.66 -37.68 0.98
N ASN A 162 53.55 -36.34 0.96
CA ASN A 162 54.71 -35.44 0.99
C ASN A 162 55.58 -35.66 2.25
N ALA A 163 54.96 -35.84 3.42
CA ALA A 163 55.66 -36.18 4.65
C ALA A 163 56.37 -37.55 4.56
N THR A 164 55.80 -38.51 3.83
CA THR A 164 56.42 -39.81 3.57
C THR A 164 57.59 -39.70 2.60
N VAL A 165 57.48 -38.89 1.54
CA VAL A 165 58.60 -38.58 0.62
C VAL A 165 59.77 -37.92 1.35
N GLN A 166 59.50 -36.96 2.25
CA GLN A 166 60.57 -36.34 3.06
C GLN A 166 61.23 -37.34 4.03
N ARG A 167 60.47 -38.29 4.60
CA ARG A 167 61.04 -39.39 5.40
C ARG A 167 61.91 -40.33 4.57
N LEU A 168 61.51 -40.65 3.33
CA LEU A 168 62.31 -41.47 2.42
C LEU A 168 63.63 -40.77 2.04
N LYS A 169 63.59 -39.48 1.70
CA LYS A 169 64.78 -38.67 1.45
C LYS A 169 65.71 -38.61 2.67
N GLY A 170 65.15 -38.44 3.86
CA GLY A 170 65.92 -38.50 5.12
C GLY A 170 66.52 -39.89 5.41
N LEU A 171 65.89 -40.98 4.96
CA LEU A 171 66.46 -42.33 5.05
C LEU A 171 67.61 -42.53 4.05
N GLU A 172 67.48 -42.00 2.83
CA GLU A 172 68.52 -41.99 1.79
C GLU A 172 69.77 -41.24 2.29
N GLU A 173 69.62 -40.02 2.80
CA GLU A 173 70.70 -39.24 3.44
C GLU A 173 71.34 -39.97 4.63
N ASN A 174 70.55 -40.70 5.43
CA ASN A 174 71.08 -41.51 6.52
C ASN A 174 71.90 -42.71 6.02
N VAL A 175 71.47 -43.37 4.94
CA VAL A 175 72.17 -44.47 4.27
C VAL A 175 73.51 -44.00 3.71
N ASP A 176 73.56 -42.84 3.05
CA ASP A 176 74.82 -42.23 2.61
C ASP A 176 75.75 -41.88 3.79
N SER A 177 75.19 -41.40 4.90
CA SER A 177 75.96 -41.20 6.14
C SER A 177 76.51 -42.52 6.71
N LEU A 178 75.79 -43.64 6.56
CA LEU A 178 76.23 -44.95 7.00
C LEU A 178 77.30 -45.54 6.07
N TYR A 179 77.20 -45.35 4.75
CA TYR A 179 78.25 -45.74 3.80
C TYR A 179 79.54 -44.96 4.05
N SER A 180 79.48 -43.64 4.24
CA SER A 180 80.67 -42.83 4.55
C SER A 180 81.29 -43.16 5.92
N LYS A 181 80.48 -43.43 6.95
CA LYS A 181 80.97 -43.95 8.25
C LYS A 181 81.61 -45.34 8.10
N SER A 182 80.99 -46.24 7.32
CA SER A 182 81.52 -47.58 7.04
C SER A 182 82.88 -47.52 6.33
N GLY A 183 83.03 -46.66 5.31
CA GLY A 183 84.32 -46.39 4.66
C GLY A 183 85.36 -45.81 5.63
N THR A 184 84.95 -44.91 6.53
CA THR A 184 85.83 -44.34 7.58
C THR A 184 86.30 -45.42 8.55
N VAL A 185 85.43 -46.32 9.00
CA VAL A 185 85.77 -47.47 9.85
C VAL A 185 86.66 -48.47 9.12
N SER A 186 86.40 -48.76 7.84
CA SER A 186 87.25 -49.62 7.01
C SER A 186 88.67 -49.05 6.87
N ASN A 187 88.80 -47.74 6.62
CA ASN A 187 90.09 -47.05 6.60
C ASN A 187 90.81 -47.11 7.96
N ALA A 188 90.08 -46.97 9.07
CA ALA A 188 90.64 -47.12 10.41
C ALA A 188 91.10 -48.56 10.68
N VAL A 189 90.32 -49.58 10.30
CA VAL A 189 90.70 -51.01 10.42
C VAL A 189 91.95 -51.32 9.61
N ASN A 190 92.03 -50.86 8.34
CA ASN A 190 93.23 -51.00 7.52
C ASN A 190 94.46 -50.33 8.18
N ASN A 191 94.29 -49.13 8.75
CA ASN A 191 95.36 -48.45 9.48
C ASN A 191 95.78 -49.21 10.75
N HIS A 192 94.82 -49.79 11.49
CA HIS A 192 95.09 -50.63 12.65
C HIS A 192 95.78 -51.95 12.28
N GLN A 193 95.46 -52.56 11.14
CA GLN A 193 96.17 -53.75 10.63
C GLN A 193 97.60 -53.42 10.20
N LEU A 194 97.83 -52.28 9.54
CA LEU A 194 99.19 -51.79 9.25
C LEU A 194 99.98 -51.49 10.53
N ARG A 195 99.34 -50.93 11.56
CA ARG A 195 99.95 -50.71 12.87
C ARG A 195 100.20 -52.01 13.64
N LEU A 196 99.34 -53.02 13.50
CA LEU A 196 99.54 -54.36 14.05
C LEU A 196 100.76 -55.02 13.39
N ALA A 197 100.83 -55.08 12.07
CA ALA A 197 101.99 -55.61 11.35
C ALA A 197 103.30 -54.87 11.72
N ALA A 198 103.25 -53.54 11.89
CA ALA A 198 104.40 -52.75 12.35
C ALA A 198 104.75 -52.97 13.84
N LEU A 199 103.79 -53.35 14.69
CA LEU A 199 104.02 -53.73 16.08
C LEU A 199 104.53 -55.17 16.18
N GLU A 200 104.02 -56.10 15.37
CA GLU A 200 104.49 -57.49 15.23
C GLU A 200 105.94 -57.52 14.73
N ALA A 201 106.27 -56.71 13.72
CA ALA A 201 107.66 -56.51 13.27
C ALA A 201 108.55 -55.99 14.41
N LYS A 202 108.12 -54.94 15.12
CA LYS A 202 108.84 -54.44 16.32
C LYS A 202 108.93 -55.46 17.44
N LEU A 203 107.97 -56.37 17.58
CA LEU A 203 107.96 -57.40 18.62
C LEU A 203 108.87 -58.56 18.22
N ALA A 204 109.05 -58.83 16.92
CA ALA A 204 110.11 -59.70 16.40
C ALA A 204 111.50 -59.07 16.55
N ASP A 205 111.67 -57.79 16.25
CA ASP A 205 112.91 -57.04 16.51
C ASP A 205 113.24 -57.06 18.01
N ILE A 206 112.26 -56.76 18.88
CA ILE A 206 112.40 -56.81 20.33
C ILE A 206 112.58 -58.26 20.83
N ALA A 207 112.11 -59.29 20.13
CA ALA A 207 112.41 -60.68 20.47
C ALA A 207 113.87 -61.04 20.14
N ALA A 208 114.41 -60.58 19.02
CA ALA A 208 115.82 -60.72 18.68
C ALA A 208 116.72 -59.87 19.61
N GLU A 209 116.26 -58.68 19.99
CA GLU A 209 116.91 -57.84 21.00
C GLU A 209 116.84 -58.49 22.39
N ASN A 210 115.75 -59.19 22.74
CA ASN A 210 115.66 -59.98 23.98
C ASN A 210 116.50 -61.26 23.95
N GLU A 211 116.74 -61.89 22.79
CA GLU A 211 117.72 -62.98 22.65
C GLU A 211 119.15 -62.45 22.88
N ARG A 212 119.50 -61.30 22.29
CA ARG A 212 120.78 -60.60 22.54
C ARG A 212 120.93 -60.21 24.01
N LEU A 213 119.93 -59.52 24.56
CA LEU A 213 119.89 -59.12 25.96
C LEU A 213 119.79 -60.33 26.90
N ARG A 214 119.38 -61.53 26.45
CA ARG A 214 119.49 -62.76 27.25
C ARG A 214 120.91 -63.32 27.28
N ALA A 215 121.68 -63.16 26.21
CA ALA A 215 123.13 -63.39 26.27
C ALA A 215 123.80 -62.33 27.16
N GLU A 216 123.43 -61.05 27.02
CA GLU A 216 123.98 -59.94 27.79
C GLU A 216 123.56 -59.97 29.28
N ILE A 217 122.38 -60.48 29.63
CA ILE A 217 121.92 -60.69 31.03
C ILE A 217 122.50 -61.99 31.63
N VAL A 218 123.12 -62.87 30.85
CA VAL A 218 124.05 -63.87 31.39
C VAL A 218 125.39 -63.22 31.77
N GLU A 219 125.74 -62.08 31.15
CA GLU A 219 126.98 -61.33 31.36
C GLU A 219 126.85 -60.20 32.41
N LEU A 220 125.65 -59.62 32.58
CA LEU A 220 125.37 -58.43 33.40
C LEU A 220 124.23 -58.63 34.42
N LYS A 221 124.21 -59.76 35.16
CA LYS A 221 123.24 -59.97 36.26
C LYS A 221 123.73 -59.52 37.65
N ASP A 222 124.34 -58.34 37.70
CA ASP A 222 124.57 -57.59 38.94
C ASP A 222 123.77 -56.25 38.87
N SER A 223 122.98 -55.96 39.92
CA SER A 223 122.39 -54.64 40.27
C SER A 223 121.15 -54.06 39.52
N ASP A 224 119.95 -54.58 39.84
CA ASP A 224 118.82 -53.91 40.58
C ASP A 224 118.10 -52.57 40.16
N ASN A 225 116.73 -52.60 40.18
CA ASN A 225 115.67 -51.53 40.36
C ASN A 225 115.61 -50.22 39.49
N GLY A 226 114.46 -49.51 39.26
CA GLY A 226 112.99 -49.71 39.49
C GLY A 226 112.08 -48.42 39.30
N LEU A 227 110.72 -48.56 39.25
CA LEU A 227 109.60 -47.54 39.44
C LEU A 227 109.22 -46.51 38.30
N GLU A 228 108.09 -45.72 38.31
CA GLU A 228 106.60 -45.99 38.28
C GLU A 228 105.69 -44.72 37.94
N LEU A 229 104.34 -44.84 37.74
CA LEU A 229 103.21 -43.80 37.70
C LEU A 229 103.08 -42.78 36.49
N ALA A 230 102.04 -41.93 36.20
CA ALA A 230 100.56 -41.73 36.49
C ALA A 230 99.86 -40.64 35.54
N ALA A 231 98.50 -40.49 35.45
CA ALA A 231 97.77 -39.43 34.64
C ALA A 231 96.22 -39.19 34.91
N ALA A 232 95.59 -38.02 34.56
CA ALA A 232 94.10 -37.72 34.59
C ALA A 232 93.58 -36.37 33.89
N PRO A 233 92.24 -36.11 33.65
CA PRO A 233 91.64 -34.97 32.84
C PRO A 233 90.38 -34.19 33.45
N VAL A 234 89.62 -33.29 32.72
CA VAL A 234 88.19 -32.78 32.98
C VAL A 234 87.50 -31.89 31.84
N SER A 235 86.24 -31.34 31.99
CA SER A 235 85.24 -30.85 30.94
C SER A 235 84.26 -29.66 31.34
N ILE A 236 83.19 -29.21 30.56
CA ILE A 236 81.83 -28.54 30.92
C ILE A 236 81.03 -27.70 29.80
N LYS A 237 79.73 -27.26 30.02
CA LYS A 237 78.65 -26.61 29.13
C LYS A 237 77.68 -25.62 29.93
N PRO A 238 76.44 -25.04 29.61
CA PRO A 238 75.42 -24.97 28.46
C PRO A 238 74.65 -23.58 28.20
N SER A 239 73.33 -23.52 27.73
CA SER A 239 72.29 -22.39 27.61
C SER A 239 71.77 -22.02 26.16
N GLY A 240 70.68 -21.29 25.74
CA GLY A 240 69.36 -20.66 26.24
C GLY A 240 68.97 -19.31 25.50
N ASP A 241 67.74 -18.72 25.27
CA ASP A 241 66.27 -19.09 25.29
C ASP A 241 65.27 -18.21 24.36
N LYS A 242 64.14 -17.55 24.83
CA LYS A 242 62.92 -17.00 24.04
C LYS A 242 62.41 -15.55 24.48
N PRO A 243 61.13 -14.98 24.42
CA PRO A 243 59.77 -15.23 23.75
C PRO A 243 58.73 -14.03 23.36
N VAL A 244 57.77 -14.22 22.39
CA VAL A 244 56.31 -13.68 22.27
C VAL A 244 56.05 -12.12 21.97
N VAL A 245 54.90 -11.37 21.73
CA VAL A 245 53.43 -11.23 22.15
C VAL A 245 52.44 -10.27 21.30
N THR A 246 51.10 -10.55 21.21
CA THR A 246 49.81 -9.68 21.14
C THR A 246 49.22 -8.80 19.95
N ALA A 247 47.94 -8.32 20.07
CA ALA A 247 47.03 -7.64 19.07
C ALA A 247 45.96 -6.62 19.64
N VAL A 248 45.14 -5.89 18.82
CA VAL A 248 44.07 -4.87 19.21
C VAL A 248 42.90 -4.71 18.17
N ALA A 249 41.79 -4.00 18.46
CA ALA A 249 40.63 -3.72 17.55
C ALA A 249 39.83 -2.39 17.83
N GLY A 250 38.95 -1.95 16.90
CA GLY A 250 37.77 -1.06 17.14
C GLY A 250 37.67 0.32 16.44
N GLY A 251 36.46 0.75 16.03
CA GLY A 251 36.15 2.15 15.60
C GLY A 251 34.93 2.35 14.68
N GLY A 252 33.94 3.17 15.08
CA GLY A 252 32.62 3.26 14.41
C GLY A 252 32.40 4.38 13.37
N GLY A 253 33.24 5.43 13.31
CA GLY A 253 33.02 6.58 12.41
C GLY A 253 33.21 6.29 10.91
N ALA A 254 33.73 5.12 10.54
CA ALA A 254 34.08 4.78 9.17
C ALA A 254 32.85 4.47 8.29
N ALA A 255 31.77 3.92 8.85
CA ALA A 255 30.64 3.39 8.07
C ALA A 255 29.91 4.48 7.26
N GLN A 256 29.69 5.65 7.85
CA GLN A 256 28.99 6.76 7.18
C GLN A 256 29.83 7.36 6.05
N ALA A 257 31.15 7.54 6.26
CA ALA A 257 32.07 7.99 5.22
C ALA A 257 32.22 6.96 4.08
N ALA A 258 32.21 5.66 4.42
CA ALA A 258 32.25 4.58 3.42
C ALA A 258 30.98 4.58 2.56
N PHE A 259 29.78 4.74 3.15
CA PHE A 259 28.53 4.76 2.39
C PHE A 259 28.47 5.92 1.38
N THR A 260 28.85 7.14 1.79
CA THR A 260 28.88 8.30 0.89
C THR A 260 29.92 8.15 -0.24
N ALA A 261 30.92 7.26 -0.12
CA ALA A 261 31.84 6.94 -1.21
C ALA A 261 31.27 5.93 -2.24
N VAL A 262 30.21 5.19 -1.90
CA VAL A 262 29.53 4.27 -2.85
C VAL A 262 28.50 5.01 -3.71
N LEU A 263 27.93 6.10 -3.20
CA LEU A 263 27.23 7.10 -4.02
C LEU A 263 28.20 7.69 -5.06
N GLY A 264 27.85 7.63 -6.33
CA GLY A 264 28.71 7.97 -7.47
C GLY A 264 29.54 6.82 -8.04
N SER A 265 29.72 5.73 -7.27
CA SER A 265 30.39 4.51 -7.75
C SER A 265 29.40 3.49 -8.33
N LYS A 266 28.23 3.32 -7.69
CA LYS A 266 27.15 2.40 -8.13
C LYS A 266 25.80 3.08 -8.29
N ILE A 267 25.52 4.10 -7.47
CA ILE A 267 24.22 4.77 -7.34
C ILE A 267 24.39 6.22 -7.84
N PRO A 268 23.46 6.80 -8.63
CA PRO A 268 23.58 8.17 -9.09
C PRO A 268 23.67 9.18 -7.92
N LEU A 269 24.38 10.29 -8.13
CA LEU A 269 24.26 11.45 -7.24
C LEU A 269 22.97 12.19 -7.58
N ALA A 270 22.24 12.58 -6.55
CA ALA A 270 21.20 13.61 -6.61
C ALA A 270 21.48 14.65 -5.52
N THR A 271 20.94 15.85 -5.70
CA THR A 271 21.05 16.96 -4.74
C THR A 271 19.73 17.18 -4.00
N ALA A 272 19.79 17.93 -2.90
CA ALA A 272 18.59 18.34 -2.16
C ALA A 272 17.59 19.20 -2.97
N ALA A 273 17.98 19.70 -4.15
CA ALA A 273 17.10 20.41 -5.07
C ALA A 273 16.26 19.48 -5.97
N GLU A 274 16.69 18.22 -6.13
CA GLU A 274 16.03 17.19 -6.95
C GLU A 274 15.18 16.23 -6.11
N LYS A 275 15.10 16.50 -4.80
CA LYS A 275 14.56 15.62 -3.76
C LYS A 275 13.11 15.19 -4.02
N ASP A 276 12.88 13.89 -3.93
CA ASP A 276 11.57 13.25 -3.90
C ASP A 276 11.00 13.15 -2.48
N ASP A 277 9.68 13.00 -2.36
CA ASP A 277 9.06 12.58 -1.09
C ASP A 277 9.27 11.07 -0.88
N LEU A 278 10.37 10.72 -0.22
CA LEU A 278 10.68 9.32 0.06
C LEU A 278 9.68 8.69 1.06
N THR A 279 8.82 9.47 1.73
CA THR A 279 7.77 8.94 2.62
C THR A 279 6.60 8.27 1.86
N MET A 280 6.53 8.47 0.53
CA MET A 280 5.65 7.68 -0.33
C MET A 280 6.02 6.18 -0.36
N ILE A 281 7.23 5.80 0.05
CA ILE A 281 7.67 4.41 0.22
C ILE A 281 7.22 3.90 1.59
N LYS A 282 6.34 2.90 1.61
CA LYS A 282 5.90 2.23 2.84
C LYS A 282 7.12 1.71 3.61
N GLY A 283 7.25 2.16 4.85
CA GLY A 283 8.37 1.83 5.75
C GLY A 283 9.37 2.98 5.94
N ILE A 284 9.37 3.98 5.05
CA ILE A 284 10.10 5.24 5.23
C ILE A 284 9.13 6.28 5.81
N GLY A 285 9.40 6.75 7.03
CA GLY A 285 8.74 7.93 7.62
C GLY A 285 9.71 9.10 7.72
N GLY A 286 9.23 10.30 8.03
CA GLY A 286 10.04 11.53 8.03
C GLY A 286 11.34 11.50 8.88
N PHE A 287 11.43 10.64 9.91
CA PHE A 287 12.68 10.38 10.63
C PHE A 287 13.72 9.62 9.79
N ILE A 288 13.28 8.54 9.12
CA ILE A 288 14.12 7.72 8.24
C ILE A 288 14.51 8.55 7.01
N GLU A 289 13.56 9.30 6.46
CA GLU A 289 13.78 10.23 5.37
C GLU A 289 14.90 11.23 5.71
N LYS A 290 14.88 11.83 6.90
CA LYS A 290 15.96 12.72 7.38
C LYS A 290 17.32 12.01 7.50
N LYS A 291 17.37 10.74 7.94
CA LYS A 291 18.63 9.95 7.90
C LYS A 291 19.11 9.69 6.47
N LEU A 292 18.21 9.35 5.54
CA LEU A 292 18.54 9.08 4.13
C LEU A 292 19.08 10.35 3.41
N ASN A 293 18.39 11.48 3.56
CA ASN A 293 18.86 12.77 3.06
C ASN A 293 20.24 13.12 3.65
N GLY A 294 20.45 12.85 4.94
CA GLY A 294 21.74 13.04 5.64
C GLY A 294 22.87 12.09 5.20
N LEU A 295 22.57 11.06 4.41
CA LEU A 295 23.56 10.17 3.77
C LEU A 295 23.80 10.50 2.29
N GLY A 296 22.99 11.38 1.69
CA GLY A 296 23.05 11.72 0.25
C GLY A 296 22.00 11.01 -0.62
N ILE A 297 21.00 10.34 -0.01
CA ILE A 297 19.86 9.74 -0.72
C ILE A 297 18.67 10.72 -0.65
N TYR A 298 18.32 11.26 -1.81
CA TYR A 298 17.27 12.26 -2.01
C TYR A 298 16.16 11.80 -2.96
N THR A 299 16.39 10.81 -3.84
CA THR A 299 15.43 10.45 -4.91
C THR A 299 14.97 8.99 -4.90
N PHE A 300 13.80 8.75 -5.51
CA PHE A 300 13.31 7.39 -5.78
C PHE A 300 14.28 6.62 -6.69
N GLU A 301 14.96 7.32 -7.60
CA GLU A 301 15.96 6.69 -8.47
C GLU A 301 17.07 6.04 -7.65
N GLN A 302 17.65 6.77 -6.69
CA GLN A 302 18.74 6.25 -5.86
C GLN A 302 18.34 5.00 -5.06
N ILE A 303 17.14 5.00 -4.47
CA ILE A 303 16.62 3.83 -3.74
C ILE A 303 16.33 2.66 -4.70
N SER A 304 15.89 2.93 -5.93
CA SER A 304 15.65 1.90 -6.95
C SER A 304 16.91 1.19 -7.46
N LYS A 305 18.11 1.73 -7.17
CA LYS A 305 19.42 1.15 -7.55
C LYS A 305 20.18 0.48 -6.41
N LEU A 306 19.57 0.34 -5.23
CA LEU A 306 20.17 -0.36 -4.10
C LEU A 306 20.29 -1.87 -4.40
N ASP A 307 21.52 -2.39 -4.35
CA ASP A 307 21.86 -3.81 -4.37
C ASP A 307 22.07 -4.35 -2.95
N HIS A 308 22.23 -5.67 -2.78
CA HIS A 308 22.33 -6.29 -1.46
C HIS A 308 23.48 -5.72 -0.59
N GLU A 309 24.64 -5.45 -1.20
CA GLU A 309 25.82 -4.85 -0.55
C GLU A 309 25.54 -3.42 -0.07
N THR A 310 24.88 -2.60 -0.90
CA THR A 310 24.49 -1.24 -0.54
C THR A 310 23.31 -1.20 0.44
N ILE A 311 22.42 -2.19 0.44
CA ILE A 311 21.35 -2.33 1.45
C ILE A 311 21.94 -2.63 2.83
N GLU A 312 22.90 -3.56 2.94
CA GLU A 312 23.60 -3.84 4.21
C GLU A 312 24.41 -2.62 4.67
N SER A 313 25.17 -2.00 3.76
CA SER A 313 25.95 -0.79 4.06
C SER A 313 25.07 0.37 4.52
N LEU A 314 23.93 0.58 3.85
CA LEU A 314 22.94 1.59 4.21
C LEU A 314 22.34 1.29 5.59
N THR A 315 21.86 0.07 5.82
CA THR A 315 21.27 -0.40 7.09
C THR A 315 22.19 -0.13 8.28
N ASN A 316 23.48 -0.43 8.14
CA ASN A 316 24.49 -0.13 9.13
C ASN A 316 24.67 1.39 9.33
N ALA A 317 24.72 2.17 8.25
CA ALA A 317 24.88 3.63 8.31
C ALA A 317 23.64 4.39 8.87
N ILE A 318 22.43 3.85 8.71
CA ILE A 318 21.21 4.41 9.33
C ILE A 318 20.95 3.86 10.74
N GLU A 319 21.78 2.96 11.28
CA GLU A 319 21.64 2.33 12.60
C GLU A 319 20.23 1.78 12.84
N PHE A 320 19.75 0.94 11.92
CA PHE A 320 18.34 0.55 11.83
C PHE A 320 18.17 -0.98 11.84
N PHE A 321 16.93 -1.44 12.07
CA PHE A 321 16.62 -2.87 12.13
C PHE A 321 16.95 -3.58 10.81
N PRO A 322 17.88 -4.57 10.81
CA PRO A 322 18.26 -5.27 9.59
C PRO A 322 17.09 -5.99 8.90
N GLY A 323 17.15 -6.08 7.58
CA GLY A 323 16.13 -6.74 6.76
C GLY A 323 14.86 -5.91 6.50
N ARG A 324 14.72 -4.68 7.04
CA ARG A 324 13.48 -3.89 6.84
C ARG A 324 13.36 -3.32 5.43
N ILE A 325 14.48 -2.97 4.79
CA ILE A 325 14.51 -2.36 3.45
C ILE A 325 13.96 -3.35 2.40
N GLU A 326 14.24 -4.62 2.62
CA GLU A 326 13.84 -5.78 1.82
C GLU A 326 12.41 -6.22 2.20
N ARG A 327 12.13 -6.38 3.50
CA ARG A 327 10.82 -6.82 4.02
C ARG A 327 9.68 -5.86 3.67
N ASP A 328 9.97 -4.56 3.67
CA ASP A 328 8.98 -3.52 3.33
C ASP A 328 9.05 -3.12 1.83
N ASP A 329 9.81 -3.83 0.98
CA ASP A 329 10.01 -3.57 -0.47
C ASP A 329 10.33 -2.10 -0.80
N TRP A 330 11.39 -1.52 -0.20
CA TRP A 330 11.76 -0.13 -0.51
C TRP A 330 12.26 0.02 -1.94
N VAL A 331 13.07 -0.93 -2.43
CA VAL A 331 13.69 -0.88 -3.77
C VAL A 331 12.63 -1.00 -4.87
N GLY A 332 11.70 -1.97 -4.75
CA GLY A 332 10.62 -2.14 -5.72
C GLY A 332 9.58 -1.01 -5.66
N GLN A 333 9.25 -0.49 -4.48
CA GLN A 333 8.40 0.72 -4.37
C GLN A 333 9.07 1.94 -5.02
N ALA A 334 10.36 2.17 -4.76
CA ALA A 334 11.11 3.26 -5.34
C ALA A 334 11.23 3.13 -6.87
N ALA A 335 11.45 1.92 -7.40
CA ALA A 335 11.43 1.66 -8.84
C ALA A 335 10.08 2.03 -9.47
N ARG A 336 8.96 1.64 -8.83
CA ARG A 336 7.60 1.98 -9.30
C ARG A 336 7.32 3.49 -9.22
N LEU A 337 7.73 4.17 -8.14
CA LEU A 337 7.56 5.62 -7.98
C LEU A 337 8.44 6.43 -8.96
N HIS A 338 9.66 5.96 -9.24
CA HIS A 338 10.53 6.54 -10.27
C HIS A 338 9.96 6.38 -11.68
N ASP A 339 9.44 5.19 -12.03
CA ASP A 339 8.78 4.96 -13.32
C ASP A 339 7.53 5.84 -13.51
N ILE A 340 6.71 6.00 -12.46
CA ILE A 340 5.59 6.94 -12.46
C ILE A 340 6.09 8.38 -12.62
N LYS A 341 7.17 8.78 -11.93
CA LYS A 341 7.78 10.13 -12.04
C LYS A 341 8.29 10.43 -13.47
N LEU A 342 8.81 9.43 -14.18
CA LEU A 342 9.25 9.57 -15.57
C LEU A 342 8.09 9.79 -16.55
N HIS A 343 6.98 9.07 -16.37
CA HIS A 343 5.83 9.12 -17.29
C HIS A 343 4.78 10.18 -16.90
N ASN A 344 4.68 10.53 -15.62
CA ASN A 344 3.76 11.52 -15.06
C ASN A 344 4.36 12.17 -13.79
N PRO A 345 5.22 13.20 -13.94
CA PRO A 345 5.87 13.84 -12.80
C PRO A 345 4.92 14.60 -11.87
N GLU A 346 3.67 14.86 -12.27
CA GLU A 346 2.66 15.47 -11.39
C GLU A 346 2.08 14.47 -10.39
N ALA A 347 1.95 13.19 -10.78
CA ALA A 347 1.39 12.14 -9.92
C ALA A 347 2.24 11.78 -8.69
N VAL A 348 3.51 12.23 -8.67
CA VAL A 348 4.46 11.97 -7.58
C VAL A 348 4.88 13.26 -6.85
N GLN A 349 4.26 14.39 -7.19
CA GLN A 349 4.34 15.61 -6.38
C GLN A 349 3.27 15.58 -5.29
N THR A 350 3.66 15.75 -4.04
CA THR A 350 2.76 15.69 -2.86
C THR A 350 1.62 16.72 -2.88
N ALA A 351 1.70 17.73 -3.74
CA ALA A 351 0.60 18.66 -4.03
C ALA A 351 -0.62 18.03 -4.76
N ALA A 352 -0.51 16.79 -5.25
CA ALA A 352 -1.53 16.11 -6.04
C ALA A 352 -2.32 15.01 -5.30
N VAL A 353 -1.82 14.52 -4.16
CA VAL A 353 -2.36 13.31 -3.48
C VAL A 353 -3.51 13.62 -2.50
N PHE A 354 -3.61 14.85 -2.00
CA PHE A 354 -4.66 15.27 -1.07
C PHE A 354 -5.51 16.41 -1.65
N PRO A 355 -6.84 16.39 -1.46
CA PRO A 355 -7.75 17.23 -2.24
C PRO A 355 -7.62 18.71 -1.87
N LYS A 356 -7.61 19.59 -2.88
CA LYS A 356 -7.77 21.06 -2.73
C LYS A 356 -9.18 21.47 -2.24
N ASN A 357 -9.89 20.58 -1.56
CA ASN A 357 -11.25 20.77 -1.08
C ASN A 357 -11.29 20.75 0.46
N PRO A 358 -11.04 21.88 1.13
CA PRO A 358 -11.15 21.96 2.60
C PRO A 358 -12.58 21.78 3.12
N THR A 359 -13.58 21.65 2.22
CA THR A 359 -14.96 21.29 2.59
C THR A 359 -15.18 19.78 2.72
N ASP A 360 -14.23 18.93 2.34
CA ASP A 360 -14.38 17.47 2.45
C ASP A 360 -14.13 17.00 3.89
N LEU A 361 -15.20 16.70 4.63
CA LEU A 361 -15.09 16.30 6.04
C LEU A 361 -14.78 14.81 6.22
N LYS A 362 -14.83 14.01 5.14
CA LYS A 362 -14.65 12.53 5.19
C LYS A 362 -13.19 12.11 5.38
N ILE A 363 -12.28 13.08 5.40
CA ILE A 363 -10.86 12.93 5.73
C ILE A 363 -10.68 12.62 7.24
N VAL A 364 -11.66 12.98 8.07
CA VAL A 364 -11.72 12.65 9.50
C VAL A 364 -12.30 11.24 9.68
N GLU A 365 -11.54 10.37 10.34
CA GLU A 365 -11.96 9.01 10.67
C GLU A 365 -13.22 9.02 11.54
N GLY A 366 -14.24 8.28 11.11
CA GLY A 366 -15.58 8.26 11.70
C GLY A 366 -16.62 9.11 10.95
N ILE A 367 -16.21 10.07 10.11
CA ILE A 367 -17.13 10.92 9.34
C ILE A 367 -17.43 10.29 7.96
N GLY A 368 -18.44 9.42 7.92
CA GLY A 368 -18.99 8.92 6.65
C GLY A 368 -19.84 9.97 5.91
N PRO A 369 -20.17 9.79 4.62
CA PRO A 369 -20.93 10.77 3.81
C PRO A 369 -22.29 11.20 4.40
N LYS A 370 -22.94 10.33 5.18
CA LYS A 370 -24.19 10.64 5.89
C LYS A 370 -23.99 11.56 7.10
N ILE A 371 -22.80 11.53 7.71
CA ILE A 371 -22.42 12.38 8.85
C ILE A 371 -21.91 13.72 8.32
N GLU A 372 -21.06 13.71 7.29
CA GLU A 372 -20.65 14.93 6.57
C GLU A 372 -21.86 15.77 6.16
N LYS A 373 -22.89 15.14 5.57
CA LYS A 373 -24.13 15.84 5.20
C LYS A 373 -24.82 16.49 6.40
N LEU A 374 -24.93 15.78 7.54
CA LEU A 374 -25.56 16.31 8.76
C LEU A 374 -24.77 17.47 9.38
N LEU A 375 -23.43 17.40 9.34
CA LEU A 375 -22.56 18.47 9.82
C LEU A 375 -22.73 19.72 8.94
N LYS A 376 -22.78 19.56 7.63
CA LYS A 376 -23.07 20.65 6.66
C LYS A 376 -24.46 21.24 6.86
N GLU A 377 -25.49 20.40 7.05
CA GLU A 377 -26.85 20.85 7.42
C GLU A 377 -26.92 21.56 8.79
N ALA A 378 -25.96 21.30 9.69
CA ALA A 378 -25.79 21.99 10.97
C ALA A 378 -24.89 23.24 10.91
N GLY A 379 -24.39 23.60 9.73
CA GLY A 379 -23.56 24.79 9.49
C GLY A 379 -22.05 24.58 9.61
N ILE A 380 -21.58 23.32 9.64
CA ILE A 380 -20.15 22.96 9.66
C ILE A 380 -19.76 22.49 8.25
N ASN A 381 -19.12 23.37 7.50
CA ASN A 381 -18.91 23.25 6.06
C ASN A 381 -17.48 22.90 5.67
N ASN A 382 -16.50 23.15 6.55
CA ASN A 382 -15.08 22.91 6.30
C ASN A 382 -14.34 22.39 7.54
N LEU A 383 -13.11 21.91 7.31
CA LEU A 383 -12.25 21.32 8.35
C LEU A 383 -11.87 22.32 9.46
N GLY A 384 -11.81 23.62 9.17
CA GLY A 384 -11.57 24.66 10.18
C GLY A 384 -12.76 24.78 11.14
N GLU A 385 -13.96 24.98 10.59
CA GLU A 385 -15.22 25.02 11.37
C GLU A 385 -15.42 23.74 12.19
N LEU A 386 -15.06 22.57 11.66
CA LEU A 386 -15.12 21.30 12.38
C LEU A 386 -14.07 21.21 13.50
N GLY A 387 -12.86 21.73 13.27
CA GLY A 387 -11.78 21.79 14.27
C GLY A 387 -12.06 22.75 15.43
N GLU A 388 -12.84 23.81 15.18
CA GLU A 388 -13.30 24.76 16.21
C GLU A 388 -14.60 24.32 16.91
N THR A 389 -15.31 23.32 16.38
CA THR A 389 -16.57 22.83 16.98
C THR A 389 -16.30 21.93 18.19
N SER A 390 -16.93 22.22 19.33
CA SER A 390 -16.80 21.39 20.53
C SER A 390 -17.47 20.03 20.41
N GLU A 391 -16.90 19.02 21.09
CA GLU A 391 -17.47 17.66 21.17
C GLU A 391 -18.95 17.67 21.59
N THR A 392 -19.32 18.50 22.58
CA THR A 392 -20.72 18.64 23.04
C THR A 392 -21.65 19.04 21.90
N ARG A 393 -21.26 20.02 21.09
CA ARG A 393 -22.01 20.49 19.92
C ARG A 393 -22.12 19.41 18.84
N LEU A 394 -21.08 18.61 18.64
CA LEU A 394 -21.13 17.45 17.73
C LEU A 394 -22.08 16.36 18.25
N ARG A 395 -22.03 16.02 19.55
CA ARG A 395 -22.98 15.06 20.17
C ARG A 395 -24.43 15.54 20.08
N GLU A 396 -24.69 16.83 20.26
CA GLU A 396 -26.02 17.44 20.07
C GLU A 396 -26.54 17.27 18.63
N ILE A 397 -25.69 17.54 17.62
CA ILE A 397 -26.04 17.39 16.19
C ILE A 397 -26.38 15.92 15.87
N LEU A 398 -25.53 14.98 16.31
CA LEU A 398 -25.74 13.54 16.11
C LEU A 398 -27.01 13.05 16.82
N ALA A 399 -27.26 13.49 18.06
CA ALA A 399 -28.47 13.12 18.80
C ALA A 399 -29.75 13.66 18.11
N LYS A 400 -29.73 14.91 17.63
CA LYS A 400 -30.84 15.53 16.89
C LYS A 400 -31.13 14.83 15.55
N ALA A 401 -30.12 14.23 14.92
CA ALA A 401 -30.27 13.42 13.71
C ALA A 401 -30.88 12.03 13.96
N GLY A 402 -31.00 11.60 15.22
CA GLY A 402 -31.71 10.39 15.66
C GLY A 402 -30.79 9.25 16.11
N GLU A 403 -31.39 8.30 16.84
CA GLU A 403 -30.69 7.28 17.65
C GLU A 403 -29.55 6.54 16.92
N ARG A 404 -29.75 6.23 15.63
CA ARG A 404 -28.78 5.53 14.77
C ARG A 404 -27.40 6.22 14.65
N TYR A 405 -27.30 7.50 14.98
CA TYR A 405 -26.04 8.25 14.94
C TYR A 405 -25.31 8.32 16.29
N ARG A 406 -25.98 7.97 17.40
CA ARG A 406 -25.42 8.03 18.77
C ARG A 406 -24.38 6.92 19.05
N ILE A 407 -24.21 5.98 18.12
CA ILE A 407 -23.14 4.98 18.12
C ILE A 407 -21.79 5.54 17.65
N HIS A 408 -21.78 6.69 16.97
CA HIS A 408 -20.55 7.36 16.57
C HIS A 408 -20.03 8.26 17.70
N ASP A 409 -18.73 8.18 17.97
CA ASP A 409 -18.07 9.02 18.97
C ASP A 409 -17.32 10.18 18.27
N PRO A 410 -17.72 11.45 18.50
CA PRO A 410 -17.08 12.60 17.85
C PRO A 410 -15.88 13.16 18.62
N SER A 411 -15.41 12.48 19.67
CA SER A 411 -14.34 12.93 20.58
C SER A 411 -13.06 13.35 19.84
N SER A 412 -12.60 12.53 18.87
CA SER A 412 -11.39 12.81 18.08
C SER A 412 -11.59 13.78 16.91
N TRP A 413 -12.85 14.05 16.50
CA TRP A 413 -13.13 14.74 15.23
C TRP A 413 -12.58 16.17 15.18
N PRO A 414 -12.68 17.01 16.22
CA PRO A 414 -12.09 18.35 16.20
C PRO A 414 -10.57 18.32 16.10
N ALA A 415 -9.91 17.38 16.80
CA ALA A 415 -8.45 17.23 16.75
C ALA A 415 -7.97 16.81 15.36
N GLN A 416 -8.60 15.80 14.76
CA GLN A 416 -8.34 15.38 13.39
C GLN A 416 -8.58 16.54 12.39
N ALA A 417 -9.72 17.22 12.50
CA ALA A 417 -10.08 18.30 11.59
C ALA A 417 -9.13 19.51 11.72
N ALA A 418 -8.68 19.85 12.93
CA ALA A 418 -7.71 20.92 13.16
C ALA A 418 -6.31 20.59 12.60
N LEU A 419 -5.88 19.32 12.62
CA LEU A 419 -4.64 18.89 11.95
C LEU A 419 -4.78 18.96 10.42
N ALA A 420 -5.90 18.46 9.89
CA ALA A 420 -6.22 18.52 8.46
C ALA A 420 -6.31 19.96 7.93
N ALA A 421 -6.98 20.87 8.66
CA ALA A 421 -7.15 22.28 8.29
C ALA A 421 -5.83 23.05 8.24
N LYS A 422 -4.83 22.65 9.02
CA LYS A 422 -3.47 23.22 9.01
C LYS A 422 -2.55 22.57 7.97
N GLY A 423 -3.00 21.51 7.30
CA GLY A 423 -2.16 20.70 6.41
C GLY A 423 -1.10 19.88 7.14
N GLU A 424 -1.27 19.60 8.45
CA GLU A 424 -0.36 18.80 9.26
C GLU A 424 -0.58 17.28 9.01
N TRP A 425 -0.56 16.88 7.73
CA TRP A 425 -0.99 15.55 7.26
C TRP A 425 -0.19 14.39 7.86
N GLU A 426 1.12 14.56 8.09
CA GLU A 426 1.94 13.58 8.81
C GLU A 426 1.36 13.28 10.19
N LYS A 427 1.06 14.33 10.97
CA LYS A 427 0.53 14.22 12.33
C LYS A 427 -0.92 13.76 12.34
N LEU A 428 -1.73 14.12 11.34
CA LEU A 428 -3.08 13.57 11.19
C LEU A 428 -3.02 12.06 11.02
N LYS A 429 -2.13 11.57 10.15
CA LYS A 429 -1.94 10.15 9.90
C LYS A 429 -1.38 9.42 11.12
N GLU A 430 -0.35 9.97 11.77
CA GLU A 430 0.16 9.41 13.03
C GLU A 430 -0.93 9.35 14.10
N TYR A 431 -1.73 10.41 14.25
CA TYR A 431 -2.86 10.44 15.20
C TYR A 431 -3.92 9.39 14.85
N GLN A 432 -4.30 9.24 13.57
CA GLN A 432 -5.22 8.20 13.09
C GLN A 432 -4.68 6.78 13.30
N ASP A 433 -3.39 6.55 13.06
CA ASP A 433 -2.72 5.26 13.33
C ASP A 433 -2.71 4.88 14.83
N PHE A 434 -2.97 5.83 15.74
CA PHE A 434 -3.19 5.60 17.18
C PHE A 434 -4.69 5.48 17.59
N LEU A 435 -5.66 5.82 16.74
CA LEU A 435 -7.08 5.72 17.07
C LEU A 435 -7.60 4.28 16.88
N VAL A 436 -8.45 3.80 17.80
CA VAL A 436 -9.09 2.47 17.68
C VAL A 436 -10.53 2.63 17.19
N GLY A 437 -10.65 2.84 15.88
CA GLY A 437 -11.91 3.12 15.20
C GLY A 437 -12.42 4.53 15.50
N GLY A 438 -11.60 5.53 15.24
CA GLY A 438 -11.90 6.95 15.46
C GLY A 438 -11.93 7.39 16.93
N ARG A 439 -11.53 6.55 17.89
CA ARG A 439 -11.53 6.85 19.33
C ARG A 439 -10.14 6.87 19.91
N ASP A 440 -9.87 7.88 20.73
CA ASP A 440 -8.69 7.91 21.59
C ASP A 440 -8.87 6.83 22.69
N VAL A 441 -7.83 6.02 22.89
CA VAL A 441 -7.78 4.93 23.89
C VAL A 441 -7.01 5.34 25.15
N SER A 442 -6.69 6.63 25.30
CA SER A 442 -5.81 7.19 26.33
C SER A 442 -6.54 7.99 27.43
N GLN A 443 -7.87 7.91 27.51
CA GLN A 443 -8.75 8.64 28.44
C GLN A 443 -9.64 7.68 29.25
#